data_AF-A0A345HEE8-F1
#
_entry.id   AF-A0A345HEE8-F1
#
_cell.length_a   1.000
_cell.length_b   1.000
_cell.length_c   1.000
_cell.angle_alpha   90.00
_cell.angle_beta   90.00
_cell.angle_gamma   90.00
#
_symmetry.space_group_name_H-M   'P 1'
#
loop_
_entity.id
_entity.type
_entity.pdbx_description
1 polymer ?
#
loop_
_entity_poly.entity_id
_entity_poly.type
_entity_poly.pdbx_seq_one_letter_code
_entity_poly.pdbx_strand_id
1 'polypeptide(L)'
;MTKSKTYYNPVNGEYTKILESSATTGGNYSLLEVCLKPGGGNPMHYHTRFTEEFIAVQGTLSLGYNKEILHLQSGESKLVPIGAVHRFFNASSEDIIFRIILRNGQEDFENFIKVLFGLVQDRRTTKGQIPKNIFHAALLLKWGDTHLKNPFFYLLTPFSNGIYQLAIRRGIDKKLLKQYG
;
A
#
# COMPACT_ATOMS: atom_id res chain seq x y z
N MET A 1 -12.07 -6.83 21.59
CA MET A 1 -11.71 -6.31 20.26
C MET A 1 -10.28 -5.80 20.34
N THR A 2 -9.35 -6.43 19.63
CA THR A 2 -7.94 -6.01 19.61
C THR A 2 -7.87 -4.63 18.93
N LYS A 3 -7.25 -3.65 19.59
CA LYS A 3 -7.11 -2.29 19.05
C LYS A 3 -6.27 -2.36 17.77
N SER A 4 -6.80 -1.90 16.63
CA SER A 4 -6.07 -1.88 15.35
C SER A 4 -4.78 -1.05 15.49
N LYS A 5 -3.64 -1.58 15.03
CA LYS A 5 -2.34 -0.88 15.06
C LYS A 5 -2.31 0.21 13.98
N THR A 6 -1.82 1.39 14.34
CA THR A 6 -1.59 2.51 13.40
C THR A 6 -0.14 2.50 12.94
N TYR A 7 0.06 2.54 11.63
CA TYR A 7 1.36 2.70 10.97
C TYR A 7 1.46 4.15 10.51
N TYR A 8 2.31 4.95 11.17
CA TYR A 8 2.44 6.38 10.96
C TYR A 8 3.70 6.74 10.18
N ASN A 9 3.56 7.65 9.22
CA ASN A 9 4.65 8.13 8.38
C ASN A 9 5.12 9.51 8.85
N PRO A 10 6.27 9.62 9.54
CA PRO A 10 6.75 10.90 10.04
C PRO A 10 7.26 11.85 8.95
N VAL A 11 7.44 11.39 7.70
CA VAL A 11 7.94 12.22 6.60
C VAL A 11 6.84 13.11 6.03
N ASN A 12 5.59 12.61 5.96
CA ASN A 12 4.48 13.32 5.36
C ASN A 12 3.26 13.45 6.30
N GLY A 13 3.28 12.86 7.49
CA GLY A 13 2.19 12.95 8.47
C GLY A 13 1.00 12.03 8.17
N GLU A 14 1.10 11.16 7.18
CA GLU A 14 0.05 10.20 6.80
C GLU A 14 0.06 8.97 7.69
N TYR A 15 -1.03 8.21 7.69
CA TYR A 15 -1.08 6.92 8.38
C TYR A 15 -1.92 5.89 7.65
N THR A 16 -1.66 4.62 7.97
CA THR A 16 -2.52 3.50 7.62
C THR A 16 -2.81 2.67 8.86
N LYS A 17 -4.03 2.16 9.00
CA LYS A 17 -4.42 1.15 9.99
C LYS A 17 -4.87 -0.09 9.27
N ILE A 18 -4.51 -1.25 9.79
CA ILE A 18 -5.13 -2.52 9.41
C ILE A 18 -6.26 -2.74 10.41
N LEU A 19 -7.50 -2.48 9.97
CA LEU A 19 -8.69 -2.62 10.81
C LEU A 19 -9.06 -4.10 10.96
N GLU A 20 -9.01 -4.84 9.85
CA GLU A 20 -9.19 -6.30 9.81
C GLU A 20 -8.10 -6.87 8.90
N SER A 21 -7.36 -7.87 9.40
CA SER A 21 -6.36 -8.58 8.61
C SER A 21 -6.95 -9.79 7.91
N SER A 22 -6.26 -10.26 6.88
CA SER A 22 -6.52 -11.54 6.22
C SER A 22 -6.67 -12.67 7.25
N ALA A 23 -5.81 -12.73 8.26
CA ALA A 23 -5.90 -13.72 9.33
C ALA A 23 -7.21 -13.61 10.14
N THR A 24 -7.65 -12.39 10.48
CA THR A 24 -8.89 -12.20 11.26
C THR A 24 -10.17 -12.44 10.46
N THR A 25 -10.12 -12.30 9.13
CA THR A 25 -11.27 -12.50 8.25
C THR A 25 -11.31 -13.91 7.66
N GLY A 26 -10.41 -14.81 8.07
CA GLY A 26 -10.31 -16.16 7.52
C GLY A 26 -9.84 -16.19 6.05
N GLY A 27 -9.05 -15.19 5.62
CA GLY A 27 -8.53 -15.07 4.27
C GLY A 27 -9.46 -14.37 3.28
N ASN A 28 -10.63 -13.90 3.72
CA ASN A 28 -11.63 -13.34 2.80
C ASN A 28 -11.25 -11.93 2.32
N TYR A 29 -10.79 -11.06 3.21
CA TYR A 29 -10.38 -9.70 2.87
C TYR A 29 -9.41 -9.09 3.89
N SER A 30 -8.74 -8.01 3.49
CA SER A 30 -8.04 -7.10 4.40
C SER A 30 -8.73 -5.75 4.34
N LEU A 31 -9.08 -5.17 5.49
CA LEU A 31 -9.68 -3.84 5.61
C LEU A 31 -8.66 -2.85 6.17
N LEU A 32 -8.38 -1.82 5.38
CA LEU A 32 -7.46 -0.76 5.71
C LEU A 32 -8.19 0.56 5.92
N GLU A 33 -7.66 1.42 6.79
CA GLU A 33 -8.03 2.83 6.88
C GLU A 33 -6.78 3.67 6.63
N VAL A 34 -6.90 4.65 5.74
CA VAL A 34 -5.80 5.50 5.30
C VAL A 34 -6.17 6.95 5.55
N CYS A 35 -5.23 7.71 6.10
CA CYS A 35 -5.31 9.17 6.15
C CYS A 35 -4.26 9.78 5.23
N LEU A 36 -4.69 10.71 4.37
CA LEU A 36 -3.83 11.46 3.48
C LEU A 36 -3.86 12.94 3.80
N LYS A 37 -2.67 13.53 3.85
CA LYS A 37 -2.49 14.98 3.93
C LYS A 37 -2.82 15.64 2.58
N PRO A 38 -3.08 16.95 2.56
CA PRO A 38 -3.24 17.71 1.32
C PRO A 38 -2.10 17.45 0.32
N GLY A 39 -2.45 17.14 -0.94
CA GLY A 39 -1.49 16.78 -1.98
C GLY A 39 -0.89 15.37 -1.88
N GLY A 40 -1.24 14.62 -0.84
CA GLY A 40 -0.84 13.22 -0.63
C GLY A 40 -1.47 12.25 -1.63
N GLY A 41 -0.91 11.06 -1.74
CA GLY A 41 -1.42 10.02 -2.63
C GLY A 41 -0.33 9.11 -3.18
N ASN A 42 -0.74 8.20 -4.08
CA ASN A 42 0.16 7.24 -4.72
C ASN A 42 0.29 7.49 -6.23
N PRO A 43 1.34 6.96 -6.88
CA PRO A 43 1.47 7.01 -8.34
C PRO A 43 0.40 6.15 -9.04
N MET A 44 0.22 6.33 -10.35
CA MET A 44 -0.58 5.42 -11.17
C MET A 44 0.01 4.01 -11.17
N HIS A 45 -0.76 3.03 -10.73
CA HIS A 45 -0.36 1.64 -10.61
C HIS A 45 -1.55 0.69 -10.86
N TYR A 46 -1.28 -0.61 -10.85
CA TYR A 46 -2.30 -1.64 -10.86
C TYR A 46 -1.85 -2.85 -10.03
N HIS A 47 -2.81 -3.65 -9.61
CA HIS A 47 -2.61 -4.90 -8.88
C HIS A 47 -2.99 -6.10 -9.76
N THR A 48 -2.31 -7.22 -9.58
CA THR A 48 -2.53 -8.46 -10.34
C THR A 48 -3.23 -9.54 -9.51
N ARG A 49 -3.22 -9.41 -8.18
CA ARG A 49 -3.70 -10.43 -7.24
C ARG A 49 -5.05 -10.13 -6.61
N PHE A 50 -5.44 -8.87 -6.52
CA PHE A 50 -6.62 -8.44 -5.77
C PHE A 50 -7.31 -7.23 -6.40
N THR A 51 -8.60 -7.10 -6.10
CA THR A 51 -9.36 -5.87 -6.32
C THR A 51 -9.21 -4.95 -5.12
N GLU A 52 -9.35 -3.65 -5.35
CA GLU A 52 -9.43 -2.64 -4.29
C GLU A 52 -10.80 -1.97 -4.31
N GLU A 53 -11.49 -1.95 -3.18
CA GLU A 53 -12.71 -1.18 -3.01
C GLU A 53 -12.42 0.03 -2.12
N PHE A 54 -12.48 1.22 -2.71
CA PHE A 54 -12.25 2.49 -2.02
C PHE A 54 -13.55 3.01 -1.45
N ILE A 55 -13.55 3.40 -0.18
CA ILE A 55 -14.72 3.95 0.52
C ILE A 55 -14.31 5.25 1.18
N ALA A 56 -14.87 6.39 0.75
CA ALA A 56 -14.57 7.67 1.39
C ALA A 56 -15.25 7.73 2.77
N VAL A 57 -14.50 8.13 3.80
CA VAL A 57 -14.99 8.20 5.19
C VAL A 57 -15.10 9.66 5.64
N GLN A 58 -14.03 10.44 5.52
CA GLN A 58 -13.99 11.86 5.86
C GLN A 58 -13.36 12.65 4.72
N GLY A 59 -14.03 13.72 4.31
CA GLY A 59 -13.61 14.56 3.19
C GLY A 59 -13.89 13.91 1.83
N THR A 60 -13.24 14.41 0.79
CA THR A 60 -13.45 13.96 -0.59
C THR A 60 -12.24 13.19 -1.10
N LEU A 61 -12.40 11.89 -1.32
CA LEU A 61 -11.36 11.04 -1.90
C LEU A 61 -11.32 11.24 -3.41
N SER A 62 -10.15 11.58 -3.96
CA SER A 62 -9.95 11.64 -5.41
C SER A 62 -9.33 10.35 -5.92
N LEU A 63 -9.93 9.75 -6.95
CA LEU A 63 -9.50 8.49 -7.56
C LEU A 63 -9.29 8.69 -9.06
N GLY A 64 -8.05 8.53 -9.52
CA GLY A 64 -7.77 8.41 -10.95
C GLY A 64 -8.05 6.98 -11.41
N TYR A 65 -8.93 6.79 -12.39
CA TYR A 65 -9.34 5.47 -12.89
C TYR A 65 -9.73 5.57 -14.37
N ASN A 66 -9.17 4.72 -15.26
CA ASN A 66 -9.52 4.66 -16.68
C ASN A 66 -9.56 6.03 -17.42
N LYS A 67 -8.58 6.91 -17.15
CA LYS A 67 -8.44 8.30 -17.67
C LYS A 67 -9.41 9.32 -17.08
N GLU A 68 -10.28 8.91 -16.18
CA GLU A 68 -11.18 9.79 -15.45
C GLU A 68 -10.62 10.07 -14.05
N ILE A 69 -11.05 11.19 -13.48
CA ILE A 69 -10.88 11.50 -12.06
C ILE A 69 -12.27 11.46 -11.45
N LEU A 70 -12.45 10.57 -10.48
CA LEU A 70 -13.66 10.44 -9.68
C LEU A 70 -13.41 11.11 -8.32
N HIS A 71 -14.42 11.80 -7.80
CA HIS A 71 -14.39 12.42 -6.48
C HIS A 71 -15.47 11.79 -5.61
N LEU A 72 -15.05 10.86 -4.75
CA LEU A 72 -15.95 10.14 -3.85
C LEU A 72 -16.17 10.98 -2.59
N GLN A 73 -17.43 11.33 -2.33
CA GLN A 73 -17.88 11.96 -1.09
C GLN A 73 -17.98 10.92 0.03
N SER A 74 -17.94 11.35 1.28
CA SER A 74 -18.14 10.49 2.46
C SER A 74 -19.35 9.56 2.29
N GLY A 75 -19.12 8.25 2.42
CA GLY A 75 -20.11 7.19 2.23
C GLY A 75 -20.15 6.60 0.82
N GLU A 76 -19.59 7.28 -0.19
CA GLU A 76 -19.48 6.74 -1.55
C GLU A 76 -18.30 5.77 -1.67
N SER A 77 -18.43 4.84 -2.61
CA SER A 77 -17.42 3.83 -2.87
C SER A 77 -17.19 3.55 -4.34
N LYS A 78 -16.00 3.03 -4.65
CA LYS A 78 -15.64 2.55 -5.99
C LYS A 78 -14.81 1.28 -5.90
N LEU A 79 -15.31 0.22 -6.53
CA LEU A 79 -14.53 -0.99 -6.78
C LEU A 79 -13.63 -0.80 -8.01
N VAL A 80 -12.36 -1.11 -7.83
CA VAL A 80 -11.34 -1.17 -8.87
C VAL A 80 -10.97 -2.63 -9.12
N PRO A 81 -11.24 -3.15 -10.33
CA PRO A 81 -10.93 -4.54 -10.66
C PRO A 81 -9.42 -4.78 -10.86
N ILE A 82 -9.01 -6.04 -10.74
CA ILE A 82 -7.64 -6.50 -11.02
C ILE A 82 -7.20 -6.00 -12.41
N GLY A 83 -5.95 -5.53 -12.51
CA GLY A 83 -5.34 -5.06 -13.75
C GLY A 83 -5.77 -3.65 -14.18
N ALA A 84 -6.79 -3.05 -13.55
CA ALA A 84 -7.17 -1.68 -13.86
C ALA A 84 -6.13 -0.70 -13.29
N VAL A 85 -5.73 0.27 -14.11
CA VAL A 85 -4.76 1.29 -13.69
C VAL A 85 -5.47 2.39 -12.93
N HIS A 86 -4.96 2.68 -11.74
CA HIS A 86 -5.58 3.64 -10.86
C HIS A 86 -4.57 4.30 -9.91
N ARG A 87 -5.04 5.34 -9.24
CA ARG A 87 -4.36 5.98 -8.10
C ARG A 87 -5.39 6.62 -7.20
N PHE A 88 -5.10 6.74 -5.91
CA PHE A 88 -5.79 7.64 -5.01
C PHE A 88 -4.94 8.87 -4.73
N PHE A 89 -5.59 9.99 -4.43
CA PHE A 89 -4.92 11.21 -4.00
C PHE A 89 -5.87 12.15 -3.25
N ASN A 90 -5.28 13.08 -2.50
CA ASN A 90 -6.00 14.14 -1.83
C ASN A 90 -5.80 15.45 -2.59
N ALA A 91 -6.83 15.87 -3.33
CA ALA A 91 -6.85 17.14 -4.06
C ALA A 91 -7.34 18.33 -3.21
N SER A 92 -7.74 18.09 -1.97
CA SER A 92 -8.31 19.11 -1.08
C SER A 92 -7.24 19.81 -0.22
N SER A 93 -7.64 20.87 0.47
CA SER A 93 -6.80 21.59 1.44
C SER A 93 -6.81 20.96 2.83
N GLU A 94 -7.66 19.96 3.08
CA GLU A 94 -7.83 19.31 4.37
C GLU A 94 -7.36 17.85 4.33
N ASP A 95 -7.12 17.26 5.51
CA ASP A 95 -6.89 15.82 5.61
C ASP A 95 -8.13 15.04 5.17
N ILE A 96 -7.92 13.93 4.47
CA ILE A 96 -8.98 12.98 4.13
C ILE A 96 -8.74 11.64 4.80
N ILE A 97 -9.83 10.93 5.12
CA ILE A 97 -9.80 9.55 5.60
C ILE A 97 -10.64 8.71 4.66
N PHE A 98 -10.10 7.57 4.24
CA PHE A 98 -10.83 6.59 3.45
C PHE A 98 -10.44 5.19 3.87
N ARG A 99 -11.24 4.21 3.44
CA ARG A 99 -10.99 2.80 3.66
C ARG A 99 -10.75 2.09 2.34
N ILE A 100 -9.99 1.00 2.42
CA ILE A 100 -9.72 0.12 1.29
C ILE A 100 -10.03 -1.31 1.72
N ILE A 101 -10.87 -2.01 0.95
CA ILE A 101 -11.04 -3.47 1.09
C ILE A 101 -10.23 -4.14 -0.01
N LEU A 102 -9.28 -4.97 0.40
CA LEU A 102 -8.51 -5.85 -0.49
C LEU A 102 -9.16 -7.23 -0.47
N ARG A 103 -9.71 -7.68 -1.61
CA ARG A 103 -10.34 -9.01 -1.71
C ARG A 103 -9.30 -10.13 -1.74
N ASN A 104 -9.72 -11.34 -1.37
CA ASN A 104 -8.85 -12.51 -1.20
C ASN A 104 -7.71 -12.23 -0.21
N GLY A 105 -8.05 -11.68 0.96
CA GLY A 105 -7.16 -11.34 2.09
C GLY A 105 -5.65 -11.30 1.81
N GLN A 106 -5.06 -10.11 1.78
CA GLN A 106 -3.70 -9.88 1.29
C GLN A 106 -2.67 -9.73 2.43
N GLU A 107 -2.27 -10.84 3.05
CA GLU A 107 -1.26 -10.84 4.13
C GLU A 107 0.08 -10.24 3.67
N ASP A 108 0.51 -10.52 2.44
CA ASP A 108 1.72 -9.91 1.87
C ASP A 108 1.61 -8.38 1.82
N PHE A 109 0.44 -7.84 1.43
CA PHE A 109 0.26 -6.40 1.35
C PHE A 109 0.24 -5.75 2.74
N GLU A 110 -0.35 -6.43 3.72
CA GLU A 110 -0.27 -6.02 5.12
C GLU A 110 1.18 -5.97 5.63
N ASN A 111 1.98 -6.99 5.29
CA ASN A 111 3.41 -7.04 5.59
C ASN A 111 4.19 -5.93 4.89
N PHE A 112 3.84 -5.61 3.64
CA PHE A 112 4.38 -4.46 2.92
C PHE A 112 4.14 -3.16 3.69
N ILE A 113 2.91 -2.88 4.15
CA ILE A 113 2.58 -1.67 4.93
C ILE A 113 3.41 -1.62 6.21
N LYS A 114 3.38 -2.70 7.00
CA LYS A 114 4.09 -2.82 8.27
C LYS A 114 5.57 -2.47 8.12
N VAL A 115 6.23 -3.13 7.17
CA VAL A 115 7.66 -3.00 6.97
C VAL A 115 8.03 -1.67 6.32
N LEU A 116 7.27 -1.19 5.33
CA LEU A 116 7.54 0.11 4.70
C LEU A 116 7.52 1.24 5.73
N PHE A 117 6.46 1.32 6.53
CA PHE A 117 6.33 2.36 7.55
C PHE A 117 7.38 2.23 8.66
N GLY A 118 7.76 1.00 9.03
CA GLY A 118 8.88 0.75 9.93
C GLY A 118 10.21 1.28 9.38
N LEU A 119 10.50 1.00 8.10
CA LEU A 119 11.70 1.49 7.43
C LEU A 119 11.72 3.02 7.29
N VAL A 120 10.57 3.64 7.03
CA VAL A 120 10.45 5.11 6.96
C VAL A 120 10.74 5.74 8.33
N GLN A 121 10.18 5.21 9.41
CA GLN A 121 10.45 5.68 10.78
C GLN A 121 11.94 5.56 11.13
N ASP A 122 12.58 4.46 10.74
CA ASP A 122 14.02 4.24 10.94
C ASP A 122 14.92 5.02 9.96
N ARG A 123 14.35 5.87 9.09
CA ARG A 123 15.07 6.66 8.07
C ARG A 123 15.88 5.79 7.09
N ARG A 124 15.42 4.56 6.85
CA ARG A 124 16.03 3.56 5.95
C ARG A 124 15.49 3.62 4.53
N THR A 125 14.71 4.64 4.21
CA THR A 125 14.20 4.94 2.87
C THR A 125 14.79 6.24 2.30
N THR A 126 14.65 6.45 1.00
CA THR A 126 14.84 7.75 0.35
C THR A 126 13.70 8.70 0.75
N LYS A 127 13.77 9.97 0.31
CA LYS A 127 12.67 10.95 0.46
C LYS A 127 11.38 10.47 -0.23
N GLY A 128 11.51 9.77 -1.35
CA GLY A 128 10.39 9.11 -2.05
C GLY A 128 9.97 7.78 -1.43
N GLN A 129 10.38 7.50 -0.20
CA GLN A 129 10.02 6.30 0.57
C GLN A 129 10.44 4.96 -0.06
N ILE A 130 11.43 4.99 -0.96
CA ILE A 130 12.01 3.78 -1.54
C ILE A 130 13.06 3.23 -0.56
N PRO A 131 13.04 1.93 -0.18
CA PRO A 131 14.05 1.35 0.69
C PRO A 131 15.48 1.52 0.12
N LYS A 132 16.42 1.95 0.98
CA LYS A 132 17.85 2.08 0.60
C LYS A 132 18.53 0.72 0.38
N ASN A 133 18.01 -0.33 1.01
CA ASN A 133 18.52 -1.69 0.86
C ASN A 133 17.75 -2.42 -0.26
N ILE A 134 18.51 -2.95 -1.21
CA ILE A 134 18.02 -3.67 -2.40
C ILE A 134 17.16 -4.91 -2.05
N PHE A 135 17.51 -5.67 -1.00
CA PHE A 135 16.70 -6.81 -0.57
C PHE A 135 15.36 -6.36 0.01
N HIS A 136 15.35 -5.27 0.79
CA HIS A 136 14.11 -4.71 1.31
C HIS A 136 13.23 -4.19 0.18
N ALA A 137 13.83 -3.49 -0.80
CA ALA A 137 13.12 -3.00 -1.98
C ALA A 137 12.48 -4.16 -2.77
N ALA A 138 13.21 -5.26 -3.00
CA ALA A 138 12.68 -6.43 -3.70
C ALA A 138 11.56 -7.14 -2.94
N LEU A 139 11.67 -7.27 -1.61
CA LEU A 139 10.61 -7.82 -0.76
C LEU A 139 9.35 -6.96 -0.84
N LEU A 140 9.48 -5.65 -0.61
CA LEU A 140 8.35 -4.72 -0.60
C LEU A 140 7.67 -4.65 -1.97
N LEU A 141 8.45 -4.67 -3.05
CA LEU A 141 7.91 -4.73 -4.41
C LEU A 141 7.06 -5.98 -4.63
N LYS A 142 7.55 -7.16 -4.20
CA LYS A 142 6.83 -8.43 -4.38
C LYS A 142 5.59 -8.51 -3.50
N TRP A 143 5.69 -8.04 -2.25
CA TRP A 143 4.61 -8.06 -1.27
C TRP A 143 3.49 -7.07 -1.57
N GLY A 144 3.84 -5.86 -2.04
CA GLY A 144 2.87 -4.82 -2.37
C GLY A 144 2.11 -5.07 -3.67
N ASP A 145 2.54 -6.01 -4.52
CA ASP A 145 1.95 -6.29 -5.83
C ASP A 145 1.63 -5.02 -6.64
N THR A 146 2.48 -3.99 -6.51
CA THR A 146 2.23 -2.65 -7.06
C THR A 146 3.00 -2.49 -8.35
N HIS A 147 2.30 -2.59 -9.48
CA HIS A 147 2.91 -2.53 -10.81
C HIS A 147 2.72 -1.15 -11.43
N LEU A 148 3.82 -0.53 -11.83
CA LEU A 148 3.79 0.77 -12.51
C LEU A 148 3.77 0.58 -14.02
N LYS A 149 2.97 1.38 -14.75
CA LYS A 149 3.06 1.48 -16.22
C LYS A 149 4.22 2.39 -16.66
N ASN A 150 5.42 2.13 -16.15
CA ASN A 150 6.65 2.80 -16.58
C ASN A 150 7.59 1.78 -17.24
N PRO A 151 8.00 1.97 -18.52
CA PRO A 151 8.91 1.05 -19.22
C PRO A 151 10.21 0.75 -18.46
N PHE A 152 10.76 1.73 -17.75
CA PHE A 152 11.97 1.54 -16.94
C PHE A 152 11.74 0.59 -15.75
N PHE A 153 10.56 0.65 -15.14
CA PHE A 153 10.19 -0.24 -14.04
C PHE A 153 10.01 -1.69 -14.54
N TYR A 154 9.40 -1.87 -15.71
CA TYR A 154 9.27 -3.19 -16.35
C TYR A 154 10.62 -3.85 -16.63
N LEU A 155 11.64 -3.09 -17.05
CA LEU A 155 12.98 -3.63 -17.33
C LEU A 155 13.72 -4.10 -16.07
N LEU A 156 13.44 -3.50 -14.91
CA LEU A 156 14.06 -3.86 -13.63
C LEU A 156 13.37 -5.04 -12.92
N THR A 157 12.09 -5.28 -13.23
CA THR A 157 11.25 -6.27 -12.56
C THR A 157 11.76 -7.73 -12.69
N PRO A 158 12.32 -8.19 -13.82
CA PRO A 158 12.85 -9.56 -13.92
C PRO A 158 14.01 -9.83 -12.95
N PHE A 159 14.89 -8.85 -12.75
CA PHE A 159 16.04 -8.97 -11.85
C PHE A 159 15.61 -8.95 -10.38
N SER A 160 14.51 -8.27 -10.05
CA SER A 160 14.01 -8.21 -8.67
C SER A 160 13.54 -9.57 -8.16
N ASN A 161 13.11 -10.50 -9.04
CA ASN A 161 12.72 -11.84 -8.61
C ASN A 161 13.91 -12.64 -8.05
N GLY A 162 15.08 -12.59 -8.71
CA GLY A 162 16.27 -13.27 -8.20
C GLY A 162 16.74 -12.72 -6.84
N ILE A 163 16.71 -11.40 -6.70
CA ILE A 163 17.03 -10.70 -5.44
C ILE A 163 16.03 -11.07 -4.34
N TYR A 164 14.74 -11.12 -4.68
CA TYR A 164 13.67 -11.54 -3.76
C TYR A 164 13.91 -12.95 -3.25
N GLN A 165 14.15 -13.92 -4.14
CA GLN A 165 14.42 -15.31 -3.74
C GLN A 165 15.66 -15.41 -2.84
N LEU A 166 16.69 -14.62 -3.13
CA LEU A 166 17.88 -14.56 -2.30
C LEU A 166 17.62 -13.92 -0.92
N ALA A 167 16.72 -12.92 -0.84
CA ALA A 167 16.29 -12.32 0.41
C ALA A 167 15.56 -13.34 1.31
N ILE A 168 14.65 -14.12 0.72
CA ILE A 168 13.93 -15.21 1.39
C ILE A 168 14.91 -16.28 1.88
N ARG A 169 15.83 -16.75 1.02
CA ARG A 169 16.85 -17.74 1.39
C ARG A 169 17.74 -17.28 2.56
N ARG A 170 17.97 -15.96 2.67
CA ARG A 170 18.75 -15.35 3.75
C ARG A 170 17.91 -14.99 5.00
N GLY A 171 16.60 -15.28 4.99
CA GLY A 171 15.68 -15.00 6.08
C GLY A 171 15.52 -13.51 6.38
N ILE A 172 15.74 -12.64 5.38
CA ILE A 172 15.64 -11.18 5.55
C ILE A 172 14.18 -10.77 5.79
N ASP A 173 13.25 -11.42 5.10
CA ASP A 173 11.80 -11.33 5.32
C ASP A 173 11.43 -11.57 6.79
N LYS A 174 11.87 -12.70 7.36
CA LYS A 174 11.57 -13.06 8.75
C LYS A 174 12.14 -12.06 9.74
N LYS A 175 13.34 -11.53 9.47
CA LYS A 175 13.96 -10.48 10.30
C LYS A 175 13.15 -9.19 10.26
N LEU A 176 12.69 -8.77 9.08
CA LEU A 176 11.86 -7.57 8.93
C LEU A 176 10.50 -7.74 9.61
N LEU A 177 9.85 -8.90 9.44
CA LEU A 177 8.58 -9.19 10.09
C LEU A 177 8.72 -9.29 11.62
N LYS A 178 9.80 -9.86 12.13
CA LYS A 178 10.09 -9.84 13.57
C LYS A 178 10.28 -8.42 14.10
N GLN A 179 10.87 -7.52 13.30
CA GLN A 179 11.16 -6.16 13.71
C GLN A 179 9.94 -5.23 13.61
N TYR A 180 9.12 -5.36 12.56
CA TYR A 180 8.07 -4.38 12.22
C TYR A 180 6.64 -4.96 12.21
N GLY A 181 6.49 -6.28 12.40
CA GLY A 181 5.24 -7.05 12.29
C GLY A 181 4.06 -6.59 13.15
#